data_AF-A0A9P7KHJ5-F1
#
_entry.id   AF-A0A9P7KHJ5-F1
#
_cell.length_a   1.000
_cell.length_b   1.000
_cell.length_c   1.000
_cell.angle_alpha   90.00
_cell.angle_beta   90.00
_cell.angle_gamma   90.00
#
_symmetry.space_group_name_H-M   'P 1'
#
loop_
_entity.id
_entity.type
_entity.pdbx_description
1 polymer ?
#
loop_
_entity_poly.entity_id
_entity_poly.type
_entity_poly.pdbx_seq_one_letter_code
_entity_poly.pdbx_strand_id
1 'polypeptide(L)'
;MAKLVFLCLALAPLFIHPGSAAPLLARPRDVPTPTPAIPPTSLTLSAQQQDYSAFDLGTNLLTPSSTITPLSTLPPQCSDATTASECPNAQYAAAEVTYDDCGSSWTICRCDTANMTLDAAAARLGQVPVGLRRYVATVVVAPAPAKHAYTLVTGDIHIFGEPEVDAWVHEAGHAYDWASGTPLSGSQGWTDALAADTCVPDVYSQTSAGEDFAQMTVMMVYSLLHGGALPPGWSGDCMARQMAYMAAQPTFNKDDLFGNTCAIADSQYSRHAVPPPVVPTRIQPDFPAQLQPEAPLKSSLGLPGLAAAETSEEDGTKHDNSASALYVGHAKIVMIAGLVAGWLW
;
A
#
# COMPACT_ATOMS: atom_id res chain seq x y z
N MET A 1 7.46 -46.72 66.19
CA MET A 1 6.11 -46.95 65.65
C MET A 1 6.00 -46.17 64.35
N ALA A 2 6.20 -46.83 63.21
CA ALA A 2 6.08 -46.23 61.88
C ALA A 2 5.02 -47.01 61.10
N LYS A 3 3.93 -46.34 60.70
CA LYS A 3 2.85 -46.92 59.91
C LYS A 3 3.20 -46.79 58.42
N LEU A 4 3.34 -47.95 57.77
CA LEU A 4 3.46 -48.09 56.33
C LEU A 4 2.03 -47.99 55.72
N VAL A 5 1.82 -47.07 54.78
CA VAL A 5 0.57 -46.95 54.02
C VAL A 5 0.82 -47.54 52.63
N PHE A 6 0.10 -48.61 52.30
CA PHE A 6 0.09 -49.23 50.97
C PHE A 6 -0.96 -48.53 50.09
N LEU A 7 -0.53 -47.99 48.95
CA LEU A 7 -1.40 -47.41 47.92
C LEU A 7 -1.53 -48.42 46.77
N CYS A 8 -2.71 -49.02 46.61
CA CYS A 8 -3.04 -49.86 45.46
C CYS A 8 -3.44 -48.99 44.26
N LEU A 9 -2.64 -48.99 43.18
CA LEU A 9 -3.06 -48.49 41.87
C LEU A 9 -3.82 -49.59 41.12
N ALA A 10 -5.06 -49.32 40.73
CA ALA A 10 -5.83 -50.14 39.81
C ALA A 10 -5.48 -49.77 38.36
N LEU A 11 -4.98 -50.75 37.60
CA LEU A 11 -4.77 -50.67 36.14
C LEU A 11 -6.06 -51.06 35.43
N ALA A 12 -6.63 -50.14 34.63
CA ALA A 12 -7.72 -50.44 33.71
C ALA A 12 -7.16 -50.77 32.31
N PRO A 13 -7.71 -51.76 31.58
CA PRO A 13 -7.25 -52.11 30.24
C PRO A 13 -7.85 -51.15 29.19
N LEU A 14 -6.98 -50.54 28.37
CA LEU A 14 -7.38 -49.86 27.14
C LEU A 14 -7.70 -50.91 26.06
N PHE A 15 -8.95 -50.96 25.60
CA PHE A 15 -9.34 -51.64 24.37
C PHE A 15 -9.13 -50.70 23.19
N ILE A 16 -8.25 -51.09 22.26
CA ILE A 16 -8.07 -50.42 20.96
C ILE A 16 -9.03 -51.07 19.97
N HIS A 17 -9.94 -50.29 19.39
CA HIS A 17 -10.76 -50.71 18.24
C HIS A 17 -10.11 -50.25 16.93
N PRO A 18 -9.97 -51.12 15.91
CA PRO A 18 -9.52 -50.70 14.59
C PRO A 18 -10.71 -50.11 13.83
N GLY A 19 -10.78 -48.77 13.79
CA GLY A 19 -11.73 -48.03 12.95
C GLY A 19 -11.23 -47.97 11.50
N SER A 20 -12.05 -48.49 10.59
CA SER A 20 -11.83 -48.46 9.14
C SER A 20 -11.84 -47.01 8.63
N ALA A 21 -10.74 -46.55 8.04
CA ALA A 21 -10.62 -45.23 7.43
C ALA A 21 -11.10 -45.27 5.98
N ALA A 22 -12.30 -44.73 5.72
CA ALA A 22 -12.72 -44.37 4.38
C ALA A 22 -12.10 -43.00 4.02
N PRO A 23 -11.63 -42.78 2.78
CA PRO A 23 -11.11 -41.49 2.35
C PRO A 23 -12.25 -40.46 2.29
N LEU A 24 -12.12 -39.38 3.07
CA LEU A 24 -12.97 -38.20 2.97
C LEU A 24 -12.69 -37.51 1.63
N LEU A 25 -13.60 -37.69 0.66
CA LEU A 25 -13.66 -36.85 -0.53
C LEU A 25 -14.00 -35.42 -0.10
N ALA A 26 -13.05 -34.51 -0.28
CA ALA A 26 -13.26 -33.09 -0.04
C ALA A 26 -14.38 -32.57 -0.95
N ARG A 27 -15.49 -32.18 -0.34
CA ARG A 27 -16.60 -31.52 -1.04
C ARG A 27 -16.08 -30.16 -1.54
N PRO A 28 -16.27 -29.79 -2.81
CA PRO A 28 -15.95 -28.46 -3.30
C PRO A 28 -16.64 -27.43 -2.39
N ARG A 29 -15.88 -26.49 -1.83
CA ARG A 29 -16.48 -25.31 -1.18
C ARG A 29 -17.18 -24.55 -2.30
N ASP A 30 -18.50 -24.41 -2.19
CA ASP A 30 -19.23 -23.39 -2.92
C ASP A 30 -18.63 -22.04 -2.52
N VAL A 31 -17.77 -21.50 -3.38
CA VAL A 31 -17.24 -20.15 -3.22
C VAL A 31 -18.43 -19.22 -3.44
N PRO A 32 -18.87 -18.45 -2.42
CA PRO A 32 -19.97 -17.52 -2.61
C PRO A 32 -19.62 -16.58 -3.74
N THR A 33 -20.53 -16.40 -4.70
CA THR A 33 -20.40 -15.36 -5.72
C THR A 33 -20.11 -14.04 -5.00
N PRO A 34 -18.99 -13.34 -5.32
CA PRO A 34 -18.65 -12.10 -4.65
C PRO A 34 -19.84 -11.14 -4.75
N THR A 35 -20.30 -10.65 -3.61
CA THR A 35 -21.26 -9.55 -3.61
C THR A 35 -20.56 -8.35 -4.27
N PRO A 36 -21.22 -7.59 -5.17
CA PRO A 36 -20.61 -6.40 -5.75
C PRO A 36 -20.08 -5.50 -4.63
N ALA A 37 -18.81 -5.11 -4.71
CA ALA A 37 -18.22 -4.22 -3.72
C ALA A 37 -19.06 -2.92 -3.65
N ILE A 38 -19.43 -2.51 -2.44
CA ILE A 38 -20.09 -1.22 -2.24
C ILE A 38 -19.10 -0.15 -2.72
N PRO A 39 -19.48 0.74 -3.64
CA PRO A 39 -18.59 1.80 -4.10
C PRO A 39 -18.11 2.64 -2.91
N PRO A 40 -16.84 3.07 -2.90
CA PRO A 40 -16.33 3.93 -1.85
C PRO A 40 -17.17 5.21 -1.74
N THR A 41 -17.39 5.67 -0.50
CA THR A 41 -18.06 6.95 -0.24
C THR A 41 -17.05 8.08 -0.37
N SER A 42 -17.24 8.95 -1.36
CA SER A 42 -16.40 10.14 -1.55
C SER A 42 -16.53 11.12 -0.40
N LEU A 43 -15.41 11.75 -0.06
CA LEU A 43 -15.31 12.78 0.97
C LEU A 43 -15.71 14.16 0.41
N THR A 44 -16.26 15.01 1.25
CA THR A 44 -16.68 16.38 0.88
C THR A 44 -15.65 17.46 1.25
N LEU A 45 -14.51 17.06 1.79
CA LEU A 45 -13.39 17.91 2.18
C LEU A 45 -12.72 18.53 0.95
N SER A 46 -12.09 19.70 1.09
CA SER A 46 -11.38 20.35 -0.03
C SER A 46 -9.97 19.77 -0.19
N ALA A 47 -9.57 19.41 -1.42
CA ALA A 47 -8.18 19.05 -1.72
C ALA A 47 -7.26 20.27 -1.65
N GLN A 48 -6.09 20.14 -1.01
CA GLN A 48 -5.09 21.21 -0.99
C GLN A 48 -4.30 21.31 -2.31
N GLN A 49 -3.98 20.17 -2.92
CA GLN A 49 -3.24 20.07 -4.18
C GLN A 49 -3.90 19.10 -5.15
N GLN A 50 -3.41 19.04 -6.40
CA GLN A 50 -3.89 18.06 -7.37
C GLN A 50 -3.37 16.66 -7.05
N ASP A 51 -2.08 16.55 -6.75
CA ASP A 51 -1.34 15.33 -6.46
C ASP A 51 -0.05 15.66 -5.69
N TYR A 52 0.83 14.67 -5.50
CA TYR A 52 2.15 14.82 -4.88
C TYR A 52 3.28 15.20 -5.84
N SER A 53 3.00 15.65 -7.07
CA SER A 53 4.04 16.00 -8.07
C SER A 53 4.96 17.15 -7.66
N ALA A 54 4.61 17.90 -6.60
CA ALA A 54 5.41 19.00 -6.09
C ALA A 54 6.64 18.57 -5.25
N PHE A 55 6.76 17.30 -4.87
CA PHE A 55 7.94 16.77 -4.18
C PHE A 55 8.30 15.35 -4.64
N ASP A 56 9.56 14.95 -4.44
CA ASP A 56 10.00 13.57 -4.62
C ASP A 56 10.37 12.99 -3.25
N LEU A 57 9.53 12.09 -2.75
CA LEU A 57 9.76 11.43 -1.46
C LEU A 57 10.99 10.51 -1.50
N GLY A 58 11.28 9.93 -2.67
CA GLY A 58 12.31 8.91 -2.83
C GLY A 58 13.73 9.44 -2.67
N THR A 59 13.98 10.73 -2.92
CA THR A 59 15.33 11.30 -2.89
C THR A 59 15.95 11.31 -1.50
N ASN A 60 15.13 11.38 -0.45
CA ASN A 60 15.57 11.52 0.94
C ASN A 60 15.47 10.22 1.75
N LEU A 61 14.81 9.18 1.22
CA LEU A 61 14.65 7.90 1.91
C LEU A 61 15.89 7.02 1.75
N LEU A 62 16.42 6.53 2.88
CA LEU A 62 17.49 5.55 2.86
C LEU A 62 16.98 4.21 2.31
N THR A 63 17.77 3.60 1.42
CA THR A 63 17.50 2.26 0.92
C THR A 63 18.42 1.26 1.63
N PRO A 64 17.90 0.25 2.33
CA PRO A 64 18.70 -0.84 2.88
C PRO A 64 19.34 -1.67 1.77
N SER A 65 20.45 -2.34 2.09
CA SER A 65 21.01 -3.31 1.15
C SER A 65 20.07 -4.51 1.07
N SER A 66 19.93 -5.10 -0.11
CA SER A 66 19.07 -6.27 -0.31
C SER A 66 19.82 -7.42 -0.98
N THR A 67 19.38 -8.65 -0.68
CA THR A 67 19.74 -9.84 -1.44
C THR A 67 18.48 -10.37 -2.11
N ILE A 68 18.57 -10.63 -3.42
CA ILE A 68 17.48 -11.16 -4.23
C ILE A 68 17.79 -12.61 -4.56
N THR A 69 16.91 -13.53 -4.16
CA THR A 69 17.04 -14.96 -4.41
C THR A 69 15.90 -15.42 -5.31
N PRO A 70 16.15 -15.71 -6.60
CA PRO A 70 15.14 -16.24 -7.49
C PRO A 70 14.54 -17.54 -6.98
N LEU A 71 13.22 -17.70 -7.12
CA LEU A 71 12.51 -18.91 -6.75
C LEU A 71 12.35 -19.83 -7.97
N SER A 72 12.66 -21.12 -7.77
CA SER A 72 12.46 -22.15 -8.81
C SER A 72 11.00 -22.58 -8.98
N THR A 73 10.14 -22.21 -8.03
CA THR A 73 8.72 -22.55 -8.02
C THR A 73 7.93 -21.28 -7.77
N LEU A 74 6.94 -21.02 -8.62
CA LEU A 74 6.09 -19.84 -8.51
C LEU A 74 5.16 -19.98 -7.30
N PRO A 75 5.22 -19.08 -6.31
CA PRO A 75 4.31 -19.10 -5.18
C PRO A 75 2.85 -18.92 -5.62
N PRO A 76 1.86 -19.53 -4.93
CA PRO A 76 0.45 -19.43 -5.32
C PRO A 76 -0.05 -18.00 -5.52
N GLN A 77 0.36 -17.06 -4.66
CA GLN A 77 0.01 -15.64 -4.73
C GLN A 77 0.48 -14.96 -6.03
N CYS A 78 1.55 -15.47 -6.66
CA CYS A 78 2.04 -14.98 -7.94
C CYS A 78 1.30 -15.58 -9.15
N SER A 79 0.29 -16.43 -8.93
CA SER A 79 -0.34 -17.23 -9.99
C SER A 79 -1.85 -17.41 -9.80
N ASP A 80 -2.46 -16.71 -8.85
CA ASP A 80 -3.91 -16.76 -8.66
C ASP A 80 -4.64 -16.10 -9.83
N ALA A 81 -5.97 -16.22 -9.85
CA ALA A 81 -6.76 -15.73 -10.97
C ALA A 81 -6.64 -14.20 -11.17
N THR A 82 -6.46 -13.43 -10.10
CA THR A 82 -6.27 -11.98 -10.15
C THR A 82 -4.93 -11.67 -10.81
N THR A 83 -3.85 -12.19 -10.24
CA THR A 83 -2.48 -12.01 -10.72
C THR A 83 -2.30 -12.52 -12.15
N ALA A 84 -2.91 -13.66 -12.51
CA ALA A 84 -2.86 -14.22 -13.85
C ALA A 84 -3.50 -13.31 -14.90
N SER A 85 -4.55 -12.57 -14.55
CA SER A 85 -5.21 -11.62 -15.46
C SER A 85 -4.36 -10.38 -15.76
N GLU A 86 -3.44 -10.04 -14.85
CA GLU A 86 -2.55 -8.87 -14.93
C GLU A 86 -1.30 -9.12 -15.78
N CYS A 87 -1.00 -10.38 -16.08
CA CYS A 87 0.14 -10.78 -16.92
C CYS A 87 -0.34 -11.59 -18.15
N PRO A 88 -1.18 -11.00 -19.01
CA PRO A 88 -1.76 -11.72 -20.12
C PRO A 88 -0.68 -12.11 -21.14
N ASN A 89 -0.67 -13.39 -21.53
CA ASN A 89 0.26 -13.97 -22.52
C ASN A 89 1.74 -13.97 -22.10
N ALA A 90 2.00 -13.89 -20.80
CA ALA A 90 3.31 -13.79 -20.21
C ALA A 90 3.43 -14.75 -19.01
N GLN A 91 4.62 -14.85 -18.40
CA GLN A 91 4.83 -15.63 -17.19
C GLN A 91 5.35 -14.76 -16.05
N TYR A 92 4.95 -15.10 -14.82
CA TYR A 92 5.60 -14.54 -13.63
C TYR A 92 6.87 -15.31 -13.30
N ALA A 93 7.91 -14.55 -12.96
CA ALA A 93 9.00 -15.02 -12.12
C ALA A 93 8.81 -14.51 -10.70
N ALA A 94 9.30 -15.24 -9.71
CA ALA A 94 9.28 -14.80 -8.32
C ALA A 94 10.67 -14.83 -7.71
N ALA A 95 10.90 -13.96 -6.74
CA ALA A 95 12.10 -13.97 -5.92
C ALA A 95 11.77 -13.60 -4.48
N GLU A 96 12.60 -14.10 -3.57
CA GLU A 96 12.65 -13.64 -2.20
C GLU A 96 13.67 -12.50 -2.08
N VAL A 97 13.23 -11.37 -1.56
CA VAL A 97 14.06 -10.20 -1.31
C VAL A 97 14.23 -10.04 0.18
N THR A 98 15.47 -10.13 0.66
CA THR A 98 15.81 -9.92 2.07
C THR A 98 16.59 -8.63 2.20
N TYR A 99 16.08 -7.69 3.00
CA TYR A 99 16.77 -6.43 3.33
C TYR A 99 17.62 -6.62 4.58
N ASP A 100 18.76 -5.93 4.67
CA ASP A 100 19.68 -6.07 5.81
C ASP A 100 19.15 -5.49 7.14
N ASP A 101 18.02 -4.80 7.12
CA ASP A 101 17.26 -4.34 8.30
C ASP A 101 16.12 -5.30 8.71
N CYS A 102 15.97 -6.46 8.08
CA CYS A 102 14.94 -7.43 8.45
C CYS A 102 15.39 -8.87 8.19
N GLY A 103 15.15 -9.76 9.15
CA GLY A 103 15.44 -11.18 8.99
C GLY A 103 14.40 -11.94 8.17
N SER A 104 13.23 -11.35 7.93
CA SER A 104 12.22 -11.88 7.02
C SER A 104 12.51 -11.46 5.58
N SER A 105 12.16 -12.32 4.63
CA SER A 105 12.15 -11.98 3.20
C SER A 105 10.75 -11.57 2.73
N TRP A 106 10.70 -10.79 1.66
CA TRP A 106 9.49 -10.44 0.91
C TRP A 106 9.46 -11.21 -0.40
N THR A 107 8.32 -11.78 -0.75
CA THR A 107 8.12 -12.34 -2.08
C THR A 107 7.78 -11.22 -3.06
N ILE A 108 8.56 -11.09 -4.13
CA ILE A 108 8.23 -10.23 -5.27
C ILE A 108 7.95 -11.11 -6.50
N CYS A 109 6.74 -11.02 -7.02
CA CYS A 109 6.31 -11.60 -8.28
C CYS A 109 6.46 -10.54 -9.38
N ARG A 110 7.16 -10.85 -10.47
CA ARG A 110 7.29 -9.95 -11.62
C ARG A 110 6.85 -10.65 -12.89
N CYS A 111 5.89 -10.06 -13.59
CA CYS A 111 5.53 -10.45 -14.95
C CYS A 111 6.72 -10.16 -15.89
N ASP A 112 7.08 -11.10 -16.77
CA ASP A 112 8.24 -10.94 -17.66
C ASP A 112 8.22 -9.65 -18.51
N THR A 113 7.01 -9.23 -18.92
CA THR A 113 6.70 -8.02 -19.70
C THR A 113 6.50 -6.76 -18.87
N ALA A 114 6.58 -6.81 -17.53
CA ALA A 114 6.43 -5.63 -16.70
C ALA A 114 7.49 -4.55 -17.01
N ASN A 115 7.06 -3.28 -16.98
CA ASN A 115 7.93 -2.12 -17.24
C ASN A 115 9.10 -2.04 -16.24
N MET A 116 8.81 -2.24 -14.96
CA MET A 116 9.80 -2.22 -13.88
C MET A 116 10.54 -3.55 -13.80
N THR A 117 11.86 -3.52 -13.63
CA THR A 117 12.69 -4.73 -13.41
C THR A 117 12.53 -5.26 -11.98
N LEU A 118 12.96 -6.50 -11.73
CA LEU A 118 12.93 -7.07 -10.37
C LEU A 118 13.85 -6.29 -9.41
N ASP A 119 15.03 -5.87 -9.89
CA ASP A 119 15.96 -5.06 -9.10
C ASP A 119 15.37 -3.68 -8.77
N ALA A 120 14.68 -3.05 -9.73
CA ALA A 120 14.00 -1.78 -9.51
C ALA A 120 12.86 -1.94 -8.50
N ALA A 121 12.05 -3.00 -8.59
CA ALA A 121 11.00 -3.29 -7.62
C ALA A 121 11.55 -3.53 -6.21
N ALA A 122 12.64 -4.29 -6.09
CA ALA A 122 13.34 -4.49 -4.82
C ALA A 122 13.92 -3.17 -4.28
N ALA A 123 14.46 -2.31 -5.13
CA ALA A 123 14.96 -1.00 -4.70
C ALA A 123 13.81 -0.08 -4.22
N ARG A 124 12.68 -0.02 -4.94
CA ARG A 124 11.52 0.79 -4.57
C ARG A 124 10.86 0.32 -3.27
N LEU A 125 10.65 -0.98 -3.12
CA LEU A 125 10.20 -1.55 -1.85
C LEU A 125 11.22 -1.29 -0.75
N GLY A 126 12.52 -1.35 -1.05
CA GLY A 126 13.61 -0.96 -0.16
C GLY A 126 13.48 0.47 0.38
N GLN A 127 13.03 1.41 -0.44
CA GLN A 127 12.84 2.81 -0.05
C GLN A 127 11.64 3.02 0.88
N VAL A 128 10.65 2.12 0.90
CA VAL A 128 9.55 2.19 1.86
C VAL A 128 10.09 2.02 3.29
N PRO A 129 9.81 2.95 4.22
CA PRO A 129 10.29 2.87 5.60
C PRO A 129 9.92 1.54 6.26
N VAL A 130 10.84 0.92 7.01
CA VAL A 130 10.66 -0.45 7.54
C VAL A 130 9.43 -0.57 8.43
N GLY A 131 9.06 0.49 9.15
CA GLY A 131 7.86 0.53 9.99
C GLY A 131 6.57 0.33 9.19
N LEU A 132 6.54 0.74 7.91
CA LEU A 132 5.41 0.49 6.99
C LEU A 132 5.64 -0.77 6.16
N ARG A 133 6.83 -0.94 5.59
CA ARG A 133 7.18 -2.06 4.71
C ARG A 133 6.90 -3.42 5.34
N ARG A 134 7.04 -3.53 6.66
CA ARG A 134 6.78 -4.77 7.40
C ARG A 134 5.33 -5.28 7.34
N TYR A 135 4.38 -4.45 6.92
CA TYR A 135 2.97 -4.82 6.73
C TYR A 135 2.66 -5.28 5.31
N VAL A 136 3.52 -4.94 4.34
CA VAL A 136 3.44 -5.46 2.98
C VAL A 136 3.69 -6.96 2.99
N ALA A 137 2.82 -7.73 2.35
CA ALA A 137 2.96 -9.18 2.22
C ALA A 137 3.74 -9.54 0.95
N THR A 138 3.03 -9.67 -0.17
CA THR A 138 3.62 -9.91 -1.49
C THR A 138 3.62 -8.63 -2.31
N VAL A 139 4.62 -8.47 -3.18
CA VAL A 139 4.56 -7.44 -4.23
C VAL A 139 4.39 -8.13 -5.59
N VAL A 140 3.38 -7.73 -6.34
CA VAL A 140 3.15 -8.14 -7.73
C VAL A 140 3.47 -6.97 -8.65
N VAL A 141 4.30 -7.21 -9.65
CA VAL A 141 4.72 -6.20 -10.62
C VAL A 141 4.27 -6.62 -12.00
N ALA A 142 3.38 -5.83 -12.60
CA ALA A 142 2.68 -6.13 -13.84
C ALA A 142 2.85 -5.01 -14.89
N PRO A 143 2.70 -5.33 -16.19
CA PRO A 143 2.76 -4.34 -17.25
C PRO A 143 1.53 -3.42 -17.25
N ALA A 144 1.74 -2.13 -17.52
CA ALA A 144 0.66 -1.23 -17.88
C ALA A 144 1.15 -0.04 -18.69
N PRO A 145 0.31 0.54 -19.56
CA PRO A 145 0.64 1.77 -20.27
C PRO A 145 0.66 3.00 -19.35
N ALA A 146 -0.12 2.98 -18.27
CA ALA A 146 -0.20 4.04 -17.28
C ALA A 146 0.15 3.49 -15.88
N LYS A 147 0.84 4.32 -15.10
CA LYS A 147 1.23 4.00 -13.72
C LYS A 147 -0.02 3.94 -12.84
N HIS A 148 -0.15 2.88 -12.07
CA HIS A 148 -1.15 2.75 -11.03
C HIS A 148 -0.76 1.61 -10.10
N ALA A 149 -1.45 1.52 -8.98
CA ALA A 149 -1.29 0.43 -8.03
C ALA A 149 -2.59 0.19 -7.27
N TYR A 150 -2.65 -0.93 -6.56
CA TYR A 150 -3.66 -1.17 -5.55
C TYR A 150 -3.13 -2.17 -4.51
N THR A 151 -3.78 -2.17 -3.34
CA THR A 151 -3.45 -3.07 -2.24
C THR A 151 -4.65 -3.93 -1.85
N LEU A 152 -4.41 -5.23 -1.69
CA LEU A 152 -5.41 -6.16 -1.17
C LEU A 152 -5.44 -6.11 0.37
N VAL A 153 -6.57 -6.50 0.96
CA VAL A 153 -6.73 -6.61 2.43
C VAL A 153 -5.73 -7.60 3.08
N THR A 154 -5.09 -8.46 2.29
CA THR A 154 -4.00 -9.35 2.71
C THR A 154 -2.69 -8.60 2.95
N GLY A 155 -2.56 -7.36 2.46
CA GLY A 155 -1.32 -6.58 2.41
C GLY A 155 -0.51 -6.85 1.14
N ASP A 156 -1.05 -7.61 0.19
CA ASP A 156 -0.41 -7.78 -1.12
C ASP A 156 -0.59 -6.51 -1.95
N ILE A 157 0.51 -6.00 -2.50
CA ILE A 157 0.53 -4.78 -3.31
C ILE A 157 0.75 -5.15 -4.76
N HIS A 158 -0.10 -4.64 -5.64
CA HIS A 158 -0.01 -4.81 -7.09
C HIS A 158 0.42 -3.48 -7.71
N ILE A 159 1.59 -3.48 -8.36
CA ILE A 159 2.22 -2.32 -8.97
C ILE A 159 2.21 -2.47 -10.49
N PHE A 160 1.77 -1.43 -11.17
CA PHE A 160 1.68 -1.38 -12.63
C PHE A 160 2.49 -0.23 -13.20
N GLY A 161 3.30 -0.52 -14.22
CA GLY A 161 4.22 0.46 -14.79
C GLY A 161 5.44 0.68 -13.88
N GLU A 162 5.82 1.94 -13.68
CA GLU A 162 6.96 2.33 -12.84
C GLU A 162 6.64 3.58 -12.00
N PRO A 163 5.78 3.45 -10.97
CA PRO A 163 5.42 4.58 -10.14
C PRO A 163 6.55 5.00 -9.19
N GLU A 164 6.47 6.27 -8.79
CA GLU A 164 7.32 6.97 -7.84
C GLU A 164 7.19 6.39 -6.41
N VAL A 165 8.13 6.70 -5.51
CA VAL A 165 8.20 6.07 -4.17
C VAL A 165 7.00 6.41 -3.29
N ASP A 166 6.42 7.58 -3.48
CA ASP A 166 5.19 8.01 -2.80
C ASP A 166 4.04 7.03 -3.05
N ALA A 167 3.88 6.51 -4.27
CA ALA A 167 2.90 5.45 -4.55
C ALA A 167 3.21 4.15 -3.77
N TRP A 168 4.49 3.76 -3.67
CA TRP A 168 4.86 2.57 -2.87
C TRP A 168 4.58 2.76 -1.38
N VAL A 169 4.81 3.97 -0.87
CA VAL A 169 4.48 4.34 0.52
C VAL A 169 2.96 4.40 0.72
N HIS A 170 2.21 4.91 -0.26
CA HIS A 170 0.75 4.92 -0.27
C HIS A 170 0.18 3.50 -0.15
N GLU A 171 0.63 2.58 -1.01
CA GLU A 171 0.19 1.18 -0.96
C GLU A 171 0.61 0.47 0.33
N ALA A 172 1.81 0.76 0.85
CA ALA A 172 2.21 0.27 2.18
C ALA A 172 1.33 0.86 3.31
N GLY A 173 0.79 2.07 3.12
CA GLY A 173 -0.22 2.68 3.97
C GLY A 173 -1.52 1.89 4.00
N HIS A 174 -2.01 1.43 2.85
CA HIS A 174 -3.16 0.50 2.78
C HIS A 174 -2.88 -0.84 3.46
N ALA A 175 -1.67 -1.39 3.28
CA ALA A 175 -1.28 -2.64 3.94
C ALA A 175 -1.24 -2.48 5.48
N TYR A 176 -0.76 -1.32 5.95
CA TYR A 176 -0.79 -0.96 7.37
C TYR A 176 -2.22 -0.76 7.88
N ASP A 177 -3.06 -0.03 7.13
CA ASP A 177 -4.46 0.24 7.45
C ASP A 177 -5.21 -1.07 7.77
N TRP A 178 -5.08 -2.07 6.90
CA TRP A 178 -5.77 -3.35 7.01
C TRP A 178 -5.09 -4.40 7.88
N ALA A 179 -3.92 -4.11 8.48
CA ALA A 179 -3.07 -5.12 9.12
C ALA A 179 -3.81 -5.94 10.19
N SER A 180 -4.65 -5.30 11.01
CA SER A 180 -5.45 -5.97 12.06
C SER A 180 -6.67 -6.75 11.54
N GLY A 181 -6.94 -6.72 10.23
CA GLY A 181 -8.18 -7.24 9.63
C GLY A 181 -9.39 -6.32 9.80
N THR A 182 -9.25 -5.23 10.55
CA THR A 182 -10.17 -4.09 10.60
C THR A 182 -9.37 -2.85 10.24
N PRO A 183 -9.84 -2.00 9.30
CA PRO A 183 -9.08 -0.85 8.84
C PRO A 183 -9.09 0.27 9.88
N LEU A 184 -7.93 0.89 10.11
CA LEU A 184 -7.80 2.13 10.89
C LEU A 184 -8.59 3.28 10.26
N SER A 185 -8.65 3.34 8.93
CA SER A 185 -9.43 4.31 8.15
C SER A 185 -10.94 4.12 8.30
N GLY A 186 -11.39 2.93 8.72
CA GLY A 186 -12.79 2.67 9.09
C GLY A 186 -13.09 2.93 10.57
N SER A 187 -12.10 3.35 11.37
CA SER A 187 -12.29 3.55 12.80
C SER A 187 -13.07 4.83 13.14
N GLN A 188 -13.68 4.85 14.32
CA GLN A 188 -14.35 6.06 14.82
C GLN A 188 -13.36 7.23 14.95
N GLY A 189 -12.12 6.96 15.39
CA GLY A 189 -11.12 8.01 15.55
C GLY A 189 -10.73 8.68 14.23
N TRP A 190 -10.60 7.91 13.15
CA TRP A 190 -10.30 8.46 11.82
C TRP A 190 -11.49 9.23 11.24
N THR A 191 -12.68 8.64 11.32
CA THR A 191 -13.90 9.30 10.84
C THR A 191 -14.22 10.59 11.59
N ASP A 192 -13.98 10.64 12.91
CA ASP A 192 -14.10 11.87 13.71
C ASP A 192 -13.07 12.92 13.27
N ALA A 193 -11.84 12.50 12.95
CA ALA A 193 -10.80 13.39 12.47
C ALA A 193 -11.18 14.02 11.11
N LEU A 194 -11.63 13.19 10.16
CA LEU A 194 -12.15 13.65 8.87
C LEU A 194 -13.32 14.63 9.01
N ALA A 195 -14.26 14.35 9.92
CA ALA A 195 -15.43 15.20 10.13
C ALA A 195 -15.09 16.55 10.80
N ALA A 196 -13.97 16.62 11.52
CA ALA A 196 -13.53 17.82 12.25
C ALA A 196 -12.59 18.72 11.44
N ASP A 197 -12.03 18.20 10.35
CA ASP A 197 -11.16 18.94 9.44
C ASP A 197 -11.95 19.51 8.25
N THR A 198 -11.27 20.34 7.44
CA THR A 198 -11.89 21.04 6.30
C THR A 198 -11.21 20.75 4.97
N CYS A 199 -10.05 20.09 5.00
CA CYS A 199 -9.29 19.72 3.81
C CYS A 199 -8.68 18.32 3.92
N VAL A 200 -8.23 17.83 2.77
CA VAL A 200 -7.42 16.60 2.59
C VAL A 200 -6.18 16.93 1.76
N PRO A 201 -5.12 16.07 1.75
CA PRO A 201 -3.88 16.39 1.05
C PRO A 201 -4.05 16.74 -0.43
N ASP A 202 -4.79 15.94 -1.18
CA ASP A 202 -4.92 16.10 -2.62
C ASP A 202 -6.28 15.64 -3.17
N VAL A 203 -6.47 15.72 -4.49
CA VAL A 203 -7.72 15.32 -5.13
C VAL A 203 -7.98 13.82 -4.95
N TYR A 204 -6.95 12.99 -5.01
CA TYR A 204 -7.11 11.54 -4.88
C TYR A 204 -7.60 11.14 -3.48
N SER A 205 -7.13 11.84 -2.44
CA SER A 205 -7.58 11.68 -1.05
C SER A 205 -9.11 11.82 -0.90
N GLN A 206 -9.78 12.59 -1.75
CA GLN A 206 -11.24 12.76 -1.69
C GLN A 206 -12.03 11.51 -2.09
N THR A 207 -11.39 10.49 -2.66
CA THR A 207 -12.03 9.28 -3.18
C THR A 207 -12.72 8.49 -2.07
N SER A 208 -12.05 8.32 -0.93
CA SER A 208 -12.59 7.59 0.23
C SER A 208 -11.77 7.86 1.48
N ALA A 209 -12.29 7.47 2.65
CA ALA A 209 -11.54 7.54 3.91
C ALA A 209 -10.26 6.67 3.90
N GLY A 210 -10.25 5.56 3.17
CA GLY A 210 -9.07 4.70 3.00
C GLY A 210 -8.02 5.34 2.12
N GLU A 211 -8.43 5.94 1.00
CA GLU A 211 -7.49 6.65 0.12
C GLU A 211 -6.89 7.87 0.80
N ASP A 212 -7.71 8.62 1.56
CA ASP A 212 -7.20 9.71 2.38
C ASP A 212 -6.19 9.22 3.45
N PHE A 213 -6.46 8.09 4.12
CA PHE A 213 -5.51 7.52 5.10
C PHE A 213 -4.17 7.12 4.46
N ALA A 214 -4.21 6.51 3.28
CA ALA A 214 -3.01 6.16 2.52
C ALA A 214 -2.25 7.41 2.04
N GLN A 215 -2.96 8.44 1.59
CA GLN A 215 -2.35 9.72 1.22
C GLN A 215 -1.74 10.44 2.44
N MET A 216 -2.45 10.46 3.57
CA MET A 216 -1.94 11.00 4.83
C MET A 216 -0.72 10.22 5.35
N THR A 217 -0.58 8.94 5.01
CA THR A 217 0.63 8.14 5.31
C THR A 217 1.85 8.72 4.59
N VAL A 218 1.73 9.05 3.30
CA VAL A 218 2.79 9.72 2.53
C VAL A 218 3.17 11.07 3.16
N MET A 219 2.18 11.87 3.56
CA MET A 219 2.40 13.16 4.22
C MET A 219 3.14 13.01 5.56
N MET A 220 2.83 11.97 6.33
CA MET A 220 3.50 11.69 7.60
C MET A 220 4.94 11.23 7.41
N VAL A 221 5.21 10.39 6.40
CA VAL A 221 6.59 10.00 6.06
C VAL A 221 7.39 11.25 5.70
N TYR A 222 6.87 12.11 4.83
CA TYR A 222 7.52 13.38 4.51
C TYR A 222 7.73 14.23 5.76
N SER A 223 6.67 14.45 6.55
CA SER A 223 6.72 15.30 7.74
C SER A 223 7.82 14.87 8.71
N LEU A 224 7.91 13.57 9.00
CA LEU A 224 8.93 13.06 9.91
C LEU A 224 10.36 13.17 9.32
N LEU A 225 10.55 12.97 8.02
CA LEU A 225 11.85 13.22 7.35
C LEU A 225 12.28 14.69 7.44
N HIS A 226 11.32 15.61 7.45
CA HIS A 226 11.54 17.05 7.40
C HIS A 226 11.29 17.75 8.75
N GLY A 227 11.49 17.04 9.86
CA GLY A 227 11.44 17.62 11.21
C GLY A 227 10.06 18.16 11.62
N GLY A 228 8.99 17.60 11.08
CA GLY A 228 7.60 18.00 11.30
C GLY A 228 7.02 18.94 10.24
N ALA A 229 7.83 19.38 9.27
CA ALA A 229 7.36 20.27 8.21
C ALA A 229 6.63 19.51 7.10
N LEU A 230 5.56 20.10 6.57
CA LEU A 230 4.86 19.58 5.39
C LEU A 230 5.54 20.03 4.09
N PRO A 231 5.29 19.35 2.96
CA PRO A 231 5.81 19.76 1.67
C PRO A 231 5.29 21.16 1.26
N PRO A 232 6.04 21.88 0.41
CA PRO A 232 5.58 23.16 -0.13
C PRO A 232 4.22 23.06 -0.82
N GLY A 233 3.25 23.85 -0.37
CA GLY A 233 1.89 23.89 -0.93
C GLY A 233 0.84 23.26 -0.02
N TRP A 234 1.25 22.57 1.04
CA TRP A 234 0.38 22.00 2.06
C TRP A 234 0.46 22.77 3.37
N SER A 235 -0.66 22.83 4.09
CA SER A 235 -0.76 23.29 5.47
C SER A 235 -1.42 22.23 6.34
N GLY A 236 -0.94 22.12 7.58
CA GLY A 236 -1.53 21.23 8.58
C GLY A 236 -2.79 21.82 9.19
N ASP A 237 -3.05 23.13 9.06
CA ASP A 237 -4.11 23.82 9.80
C ASP A 237 -5.51 23.28 9.47
N CYS A 238 -5.78 22.96 8.21
CA CYS A 238 -7.08 22.50 7.75
C CYS A 238 -7.28 20.98 7.85
N MET A 239 -6.21 20.22 8.11
CA MET A 239 -6.19 18.76 8.29
C MET A 239 -5.53 18.34 9.62
N ALA A 240 -5.62 19.20 10.63
CA ALA A 240 -4.87 19.07 11.87
C ALA A 240 -5.30 17.84 12.67
N ARG A 241 -6.58 17.43 12.58
CA ARG A 241 -7.09 16.25 13.28
C ARG A 241 -6.66 14.96 12.61
N GLN A 242 -6.63 14.91 11.28
CA GLN A 242 -6.06 13.81 10.52
C GLN A 242 -4.56 13.65 10.86
N MET A 243 -3.78 14.73 10.80
CA MET A 243 -2.35 14.71 11.18
C MET A 243 -2.14 14.21 12.61
N ALA A 244 -2.95 14.69 13.57
CA ALA A 244 -2.86 14.25 14.96
C ALA A 244 -3.24 12.78 15.15
N TYR A 245 -4.25 12.28 14.41
CA TYR A 245 -4.62 10.87 14.44
C TYR A 245 -3.48 10.00 13.92
N MET A 246 -2.85 10.38 12.81
CA MET A 246 -1.72 9.64 12.27
C MET A 246 -0.53 9.64 13.23
N ALA A 247 -0.16 10.81 13.77
CA ALA A 247 0.94 10.92 14.74
C ALA A 247 0.69 10.13 16.04
N ALA A 248 -0.56 9.81 16.36
CA ALA A 248 -0.90 8.99 17.52
C ALA A 248 -0.77 7.48 17.26
N GLN A 249 -0.62 7.04 16.01
CA GLN A 249 -0.42 5.63 15.73
C GLN A 249 1.00 5.19 16.11
N PRO A 250 1.19 3.99 16.68
CA PRO A 250 2.50 3.52 17.13
C PRO A 250 3.58 3.60 16.05
N THR A 251 3.23 3.27 14.80
CA THR A 251 4.19 3.24 13.67
C THR A 251 4.75 4.62 13.31
N PHE A 252 4.02 5.72 13.54
CA PHE A 252 4.42 7.06 13.07
C PHE A 252 5.28 7.82 14.09
N ASN A 253 6.35 7.17 14.52
CA ASN A 253 7.47 7.81 15.20
C ASN A 253 8.78 7.50 14.45
N LYS A 254 9.81 8.33 14.61
CA LYS A 254 11.05 8.18 13.81
C LYS A 254 11.76 6.85 14.05
N ASP A 255 11.80 6.37 15.29
CA ASP A 255 12.55 5.19 15.67
C ASP A 255 11.93 3.92 15.08
N ASP A 256 10.59 3.84 15.05
CA ASP A 256 9.89 2.70 14.48
C ASP A 256 9.70 2.82 12.96
N LEU A 257 9.37 4.02 12.46
CA LEU A 257 9.12 4.23 11.03
C LEU A 257 10.40 4.03 10.20
N PHE A 258 11.48 4.68 10.60
CA PHE A 258 12.77 4.70 9.90
C PHE A 258 13.86 3.89 10.61
N GLY A 259 13.47 3.05 11.56
CA GLY A 259 14.40 2.23 12.32
C GLY A 259 15.21 1.27 11.46
N ASN A 260 16.14 0.58 12.10
CA ASN A 260 17.02 -0.40 11.46
C ASN A 260 16.54 -1.85 11.61
N THR A 261 15.27 -2.04 11.98
CA THR A 261 14.74 -3.37 12.25
C THR A 261 13.25 -3.43 11.92
N CYS A 262 12.83 -4.53 11.31
CA CYS A 262 11.40 -4.88 11.23
C CYS A 262 10.89 -5.56 12.51
N ALA A 263 11.74 -5.85 13.50
CA ALA A 263 11.35 -6.41 14.80
C ALA A 263 10.94 -5.31 15.80
N ILE A 264 10.00 -4.47 15.37
CA ILE A 264 9.42 -3.40 16.21
C ILE A 264 8.37 -4.04 17.13
N ALA A 265 8.27 -3.51 18.36
CA ALA A 265 7.30 -3.94 19.37
C ALA A 265 5.85 -3.86 18.84
N ASP A 266 4.94 -4.64 19.43
CA ASP A 266 3.54 -4.74 19.00
C ASP A 266 3.36 -5.19 17.53
N SER A 267 4.16 -6.19 17.14
CA SER A 267 4.22 -6.72 15.77
C SER A 267 3.09 -7.66 15.37
N GLN A 268 2.03 -7.80 16.20
CA GLN A 268 1.09 -8.92 16.10
C GLN A 268 0.37 -9.01 14.74
N TYR A 269 0.33 -7.91 14.00
CA TYR A 269 -0.30 -7.80 12.68
C TYR A 269 0.69 -7.60 11.53
N SER A 270 1.98 -7.42 11.82
CA SER A 270 2.99 -7.29 10.78
C SER A 270 3.21 -8.62 10.07
N ARG A 271 3.49 -8.56 8.77
CA ARG A 271 3.84 -9.72 7.94
C ARG A 271 5.31 -10.12 8.13
N HIS A 272 6.14 -9.14 8.48
CA HIS A 272 7.58 -9.29 8.67
C HIS A 272 7.98 -8.73 10.04
N ALA A 273 8.51 -9.61 10.90
CA ALA A 273 8.87 -9.25 12.27
C ALA A 273 10.15 -9.93 12.78
N VAL A 274 10.83 -10.71 11.91
CA VAL A 274 12.04 -11.43 12.31
C VAL A 274 13.19 -10.41 12.36
N PRO A 275 13.89 -10.25 13.49
CA PRO A 275 14.99 -9.29 13.58
C PRO A 275 16.11 -9.64 12.59
N PRO A 276 16.83 -8.64 12.05
CA PRO A 276 17.99 -8.92 11.22
C PRO A 276 19.09 -9.63 12.04
N PRO A 277 19.93 -10.47 11.41
CA PRO A 277 21.04 -11.15 12.11
C PRO A 277 22.02 -10.17 12.75
N VAL A 278 22.20 -9.00 12.13
CA VAL A 278 22.99 -7.88 12.61
C VAL A 278 22.15 -6.63 12.38
N VAL A 279 21.89 -5.85 13.43
CA VAL A 279 21.16 -4.58 13.30
C VAL A 279 22.08 -3.56 12.62
N PRO A 280 21.72 -3.04 11.43
CA PRO A 280 22.50 -1.99 10.79
C PRO A 280 22.46 -0.71 11.63
N THR A 281 23.48 0.13 11.49
CA THR A 281 23.62 1.40 12.23
C THR A 281 23.23 2.61 11.38
N ARG A 282 22.33 2.43 10.40
CA ARG A 282 21.88 3.53 9.55
C ARG A 282 20.98 4.46 10.36
N ILE A 283 21.18 5.77 10.23
CA ILE A 283 20.28 6.74 10.85
C ILE A 283 19.70 7.52 9.69
N GLN A 284 18.37 7.48 9.56
CA GLN A 284 17.66 8.32 8.60
C GLN A 284 17.92 9.79 9.00
N PRO A 285 18.66 10.56 8.17
CA PRO A 285 18.98 11.94 8.53
C PRO A 285 17.72 12.80 8.47
N ASP A 286 17.70 13.82 9.32
CA ASP A 286 16.72 14.90 9.22
C ASP A 286 17.12 15.80 8.05
N PHE A 287 16.18 16.00 7.13
CA PHE A 287 16.35 16.93 6.03
C PHE A 287 15.72 18.27 6.38
N PRO A 288 16.33 19.41 6.03
CA PRO A 288 15.63 20.68 6.13
C PRO A 288 14.34 20.61 5.31
N ALA A 289 13.28 21.24 5.77
CA ALA A 289 12.09 21.44 4.95
C ALA A 289 12.52 22.04 3.60
N GLN A 290 12.02 21.50 2.50
CA GLN A 290 12.27 22.12 1.20
C GLN A 290 11.72 23.54 1.26
N LEU A 291 12.60 24.52 1.03
CA LEU A 291 12.16 25.91 0.94
C LEU A 291 11.13 25.98 -0.19
N GLN A 292 9.97 26.57 0.09
CA GLN A 292 9.05 26.98 -0.96
C GLN A 292 9.88 27.76 -1.99
N PRO A 293 9.90 27.36 -3.28
CA PRO A 293 10.52 28.19 -4.29
C PRO A 293 9.87 29.57 -4.14
N GLU A 294 10.68 30.60 -3.86
CA GLU A 294 10.15 31.94 -3.62
C GLU A 294 9.20 32.26 -4.77
N ALA A 295 7.92 32.49 -4.44
CA ALA A 295 6.95 32.90 -5.43
C ALA A 295 7.59 34.04 -6.22
N PRO A 296 7.65 33.98 -7.56
CA PRO A 296 8.40 34.93 -8.35
C PRO A 296 8.02 36.31 -7.87
N LEU A 297 9.02 37.07 -7.37
CA LEU A 297 8.82 38.40 -6.82
C LEU A 297 7.93 39.14 -7.83
N LYS A 298 6.67 39.39 -7.47
CA LYS A 298 5.83 40.27 -8.26
C LYS A 298 6.54 41.60 -8.22
N SER A 299 7.25 41.93 -9.30
CA SER A 299 7.91 43.21 -9.49
C SER A 299 6.83 44.27 -9.31
N SER A 300 6.78 44.85 -8.11
CA SER A 300 5.82 45.91 -7.76
C SER A 300 6.32 47.28 -8.22
N LEU A 301 7.36 47.34 -9.05
CA LEU A 301 7.77 48.54 -9.76
C LEU A 301 7.06 48.64 -11.11
N GLY A 302 5.73 48.76 -11.05
CA GLY A 302 4.92 49.25 -12.16
C GLY A 302 5.02 50.77 -12.23
N LEU A 303 5.92 51.27 -13.08
CA LEU A 303 5.91 52.66 -13.54
C LEU A 303 4.56 52.98 -14.23
N PRO A 304 3.94 54.15 -14.01
CA PRO A 304 2.75 54.55 -14.74
C PRO A 304 3.15 54.98 -16.15
N GLY A 305 2.63 54.30 -17.19
CA GLY A 305 3.02 54.62 -18.56
C GLY A 305 2.11 54.07 -19.64
N LEU A 306 1.10 54.88 -19.97
CA LEU A 306 0.50 55.09 -21.29
C LEU A 306 -0.44 54.03 -21.87
N ALA A 307 -1.66 54.51 -22.07
CA ALA A 307 -2.71 53.89 -22.86
C ALA A 307 -2.30 53.74 -24.33
N ALA A 308 -2.61 52.58 -24.90
CA ALA A 308 -3.01 52.43 -26.29
C ALA A 308 -4.08 51.34 -26.36
N ALA A 309 -5.25 51.74 -26.83
CA ALA A 309 -6.35 50.87 -27.20
C ALA A 309 -6.14 50.37 -28.64
N GLU A 310 -6.60 49.13 -28.90
CA GLU A 310 -7.18 48.58 -30.15
C GLU A 310 -7.09 47.04 -30.04
N THR A 311 -8.20 46.35 -29.73
CA THR A 311 -9.11 45.64 -30.66
C THR A 311 -8.41 44.66 -31.60
N SER A 312 -8.54 43.35 -31.33
CA SER A 312 -9.31 42.40 -32.16
C SER A 312 -9.02 40.93 -31.80
N GLU A 313 -10.01 40.10 -32.13
CA GLU A 313 -9.95 38.65 -32.38
C GLU A 313 -10.10 37.68 -31.21
N GLU A 314 -11.36 37.23 -31.07
CA GLU A 314 -11.77 35.90 -30.65
C GLU A 314 -11.06 34.82 -31.50
N ASP A 315 -10.23 33.99 -30.88
CA ASP A 315 -10.22 32.53 -31.08
C ASP A 315 -9.34 31.91 -29.98
N GLY A 316 -9.84 30.88 -29.30
CA GLY A 316 -9.14 30.34 -28.13
C GLY A 316 -10.02 29.41 -27.31
N THR A 317 -10.33 28.26 -27.89
CA THR A 317 -10.85 27.06 -27.24
C THR A 317 -10.14 26.76 -25.92
N LYS A 318 -10.84 27.00 -24.80
CA LYS A 318 -10.49 26.43 -23.50
C LYS A 318 -10.81 24.94 -23.53
N HIS A 319 -9.78 24.11 -23.32
CA HIS A 319 -9.97 22.74 -22.91
C HIS A 319 -10.30 22.71 -21.42
N ASP A 320 -11.55 22.43 -21.11
CA ASP A 320 -12.00 22.05 -19.79
C ASP A 320 -11.48 20.65 -19.47
N ASN A 321 -10.55 20.55 -18.50
CA ASN A 321 -10.17 19.28 -17.90
C ASN A 321 -11.20 18.92 -16.82
N SER A 322 -12.39 18.53 -17.28
CA SER A 322 -13.37 17.82 -16.46
C SER A 322 -13.01 16.34 -16.43
N ALA A 323 -12.87 15.82 -15.21
CA ALA A 323 -12.79 14.41 -14.88
C ALA A 323 -13.77 13.60 -15.72
N SER A 324 -13.23 12.74 -16.60
CA SER A 324 -14.03 11.83 -17.40
C SER A 324 -14.40 10.64 -16.56
N ALA A 325 -15.62 10.71 -16.02
CA ALA A 325 -16.41 9.54 -15.68
C ALA A 325 -16.42 8.57 -16.88
N LEU A 326 -16.14 7.30 -16.58
CA LEU A 326 -16.22 6.17 -17.51
C LEU A 326 -17.58 6.15 -18.22
N TYR A 327 -17.59 6.53 -19.50
CA TYR A 327 -18.71 6.28 -20.38
C TYR A 327 -18.61 4.86 -20.93
N VAL A 328 -19.65 4.08 -20.68
CA VAL A 328 -19.86 2.71 -21.12
C VAL A 328 -19.99 2.68 -22.65
N GLY A 329 -18.91 2.31 -23.34
CA GLY A 329 -18.96 1.91 -24.74
C GLY A 329 -19.52 0.50 -24.86
N HIS A 330 -20.66 0.36 -25.55
CA HIS A 330 -21.26 -0.92 -25.93
C HIS A 330 -20.31 -1.74 -26.82
N ALA A 331 -19.43 -2.53 -26.21
CA ALA A 331 -18.83 -3.69 -26.86
C ALA A 331 -19.82 -4.85 -26.74
N LYS A 332 -20.34 -5.30 -27.89
CA LYS A 332 -21.10 -6.54 -27.99
C LYS A 332 -20.23 -7.70 -27.52
N ILE A 333 -20.41 -8.12 -26.27
CA ILE A 333 -19.89 -9.39 -25.78
C ILE A 333 -20.72 -10.48 -26.44
N VAL A 334 -20.10 -11.17 -27.39
CA VAL A 334 -20.52 -12.49 -27.83
C VAL A 334 -20.30 -13.42 -26.64
N MET A 335 -21.37 -13.76 -25.93
CA MET A 335 -21.34 -14.84 -24.94
C MET A 335 -21.18 -16.17 -25.68
N ILE A 336 -19.98 -16.74 -25.63
CA ILE A 336 -19.78 -18.16 -25.92
C ILE A 336 -20.21 -18.92 -24.67
N ALA A 337 -21.41 -19.47 -24.71
CA ALA A 337 -21.88 -20.47 -23.77
C ALA A 337 -21.08 -21.76 -23.97
N GLY A 338 -20.09 -22.00 -23.11
CA GLY A 338 -19.38 -23.27 -23.01
C GLY A 338 -20.23 -24.31 -22.27
N LEU A 339 -21.02 -25.06 -23.02
CA LEU A 339 -21.64 -26.31 -22.58
C LEU A 339 -20.56 -27.37 -22.37
N VAL A 340 -20.37 -27.83 -21.13
CA VAL A 340 -19.71 -29.13 -20.86
C VAL A 340 -20.82 -30.15 -20.59
N ALA A 341 -21.19 -30.87 -21.64
CA ALA A 341 -21.95 -32.10 -21.55
C ALA A 341 -20.96 -33.25 -21.29
N GLY A 342 -20.96 -33.78 -20.06
CA GLY A 342 -20.31 -35.05 -19.74
C GLY A 342 -21.22 -36.21 -20.16
N TRP A 343 -20.75 -37.01 -21.13
CA TRP A 343 -21.33 -38.29 -21.46
C TRP A 343 -20.68 -39.39 -20.61
N LEU A 344 -21.54 -40.28 -20.11
CA LEU A 344 -21.21 -41.58 -19.54
C LEU A 344 -20.33 -42.39 -20.50
N TRP A 345 -19.29 -43.03 -19.98
CA TRP A 345 -19.04 -44.48 -19.92
C TRP A 345 -17.71 -44.71 -19.18
#